data_AF-A0A7Y0ZEM5-F1
#
_entry.id   AF-A0A7Y0ZEM5-F1
#
_cell.length_a   1.000
_cell.length_b   1.000
_cell.length_c   1.000
_cell.angle_alpha   90.00
_cell.angle_beta   90.00
_cell.angle_gamma   90.00
#
_symmetry.space_group_name_H-M   'P 1'
#
loop_
_entity.id
_entity.type
_entity.pdbx_description
1 polymer ?
#
loop_
_entity_poly.entity_id
_entity_poly.type
_entity_poly.pdbx_seq_one_letter_code
_entity_poly.pdbx_strand_id
1 'polypeptide(L)'
;MNAAPAKRRERAIEFTGQKVRAFQNGASNVTRLIVKGAARQWLIDQSPAWVASHADELCPFGQAGDLLWVREAWSQDFANHYPFTTTWYRADDDRSYEIDEKDGVRGIYSPEHDEHVPFRWRSSRCMPRKASRLTLEITGLKIQRLHDISDQEIIGEGVRQARDGSGCWVGREGPRRLMTPWLTAREAFIDLWEEKHGPGSWEANPWVWCIEFKRHINGI
;
A
#
# COMPACT_ATOMS: atom_id res chain seq x y z
N MET A 1 23.25 30.27 -12.54
CA MET A 1 23.67 28.90 -12.87
C MET A 1 22.45 28.02 -12.68
N ASN A 2 21.80 27.58 -13.77
CA ASN A 2 20.65 26.69 -13.64
C ASN A 2 21.18 25.28 -13.36
N ALA A 3 20.97 24.80 -12.14
CA ALA A 3 21.20 23.40 -11.81
C ALA A 3 20.38 22.54 -12.79
N ALA A 4 21.03 21.56 -13.43
CA ALA A 4 20.30 20.57 -14.22
C ALA A 4 19.19 19.97 -13.34
N PRO A 5 17.96 19.77 -13.86
CA PRO A 5 16.88 19.20 -13.07
C PRO A 5 17.35 17.86 -12.51
N ALA A 6 17.25 17.70 -11.19
CA ALA A 6 17.65 16.47 -10.51
C ALA A 6 17.00 15.28 -11.23
N LYS A 7 17.80 14.27 -11.58
CA LYS A 7 17.33 13.08 -12.29
C LYS A 7 16.25 12.40 -11.44
N ARG A 8 15.00 12.40 -11.94
CA ARG A 8 13.86 11.69 -11.36
C ARG A 8 14.23 10.23 -11.08
N ARG A 9 14.07 9.80 -9.83
CA ARG A 9 14.35 8.43 -9.41
C ARG A 9 13.08 7.59 -9.46
N GLU A 10 13.23 6.30 -9.75
CA GLU A 10 12.15 5.32 -9.65
C GLU A 10 12.56 4.23 -8.65
N ARG A 11 11.71 3.94 -7.66
CA ARG A 11 11.96 2.94 -6.59
C ARG A 11 10.72 2.04 -6.38
N ALA A 12 10.92 0.89 -5.73
CA ALA A 12 9.81 0.00 -5.39
C ALA A 12 9.19 0.38 -4.04
N ILE A 13 7.88 0.21 -3.88
CA ILE A 13 7.20 0.29 -2.59
C ILE A 13 6.16 -0.83 -2.45
N GLU A 14 6.07 -1.45 -1.28
CA GLU A 14 5.11 -2.53 -1.02
C GLU A 14 3.83 -1.99 -0.39
N PHE A 15 2.67 -2.44 -0.90
CA PHE A 15 1.37 -2.12 -0.35
C PHE A 15 0.49 -3.36 -0.21
N THR A 16 -0.43 -3.32 0.77
CA THR A 16 -1.47 -4.34 0.92
C THR A 16 -2.46 -4.25 -0.23
N GLY A 17 -3.18 -5.36 -0.52
CA GLY A 17 -4.17 -5.36 -1.60
C GLY A 17 -5.27 -4.31 -1.42
N GLN A 18 -5.68 -4.05 -0.17
CA GLN A 18 -6.63 -2.97 0.16
C GLN A 18 -6.07 -1.59 -0.23
N LYS A 19 -4.82 -1.31 0.13
CA LYS A 19 -4.20 -0.02 -0.18
C LYS A 19 -4.00 0.16 -1.69
N VAL A 20 -3.64 -0.90 -2.42
CA VAL A 20 -3.59 -0.87 -3.89
C VAL A 20 -4.94 -0.52 -4.51
N ARG A 21 -6.01 -1.22 -4.10
CA ARG A 21 -7.37 -0.92 -4.58
C ARG A 21 -7.76 0.53 -4.28
N ALA A 22 -7.44 1.03 -3.09
CA ALA A 22 -7.74 2.40 -2.68
C ALA A 22 -7.00 3.43 -3.55
N PHE A 23 -5.75 3.18 -3.93
CA PHE A 23 -5.06 4.01 -4.91
C PHE A 23 -5.69 3.91 -6.30
N GLN A 24 -6.06 2.72 -6.75
CA GLN A 24 -6.63 2.49 -8.07
C GLN A 24 -7.99 3.19 -8.25
N ASN A 25 -8.86 3.15 -7.24
CA ASN A 25 -10.20 3.74 -7.30
C ASN A 25 -10.25 5.20 -6.78
N GLY A 26 -9.11 5.78 -6.40
CA GLY A 26 -9.01 7.16 -5.90
C GLY A 26 -9.49 7.38 -4.47
N ALA A 27 -9.80 6.32 -3.71
CA ALA A 27 -10.16 6.42 -2.29
C ALA A 27 -8.95 6.72 -1.38
N SER A 28 -7.73 6.58 -1.88
CA SER A 28 -6.50 6.92 -1.17
C SER A 28 -5.52 7.61 -2.12
N ASN A 29 -4.83 8.62 -1.61
CA ASN A 29 -3.75 9.31 -2.30
C ASN A 29 -2.55 9.60 -1.38
N VAL A 30 -2.59 9.18 -0.11
CA VAL A 30 -1.52 9.39 0.86
C VAL A 30 -1.13 8.08 1.52
N THR A 31 0.08 7.98 2.04
CA THR A 31 0.44 6.95 3.01
C THR A 31 1.35 7.49 4.11
N ARG A 32 1.17 6.97 5.33
CA ARG A 32 2.05 7.17 6.47
C ARG A 32 3.00 6.01 6.71
N LEU A 33 4.27 6.35 6.87
CA LEU A 33 5.35 5.39 7.13
C LEU A 33 6.23 5.92 8.26
N ILE A 34 6.49 5.07 9.28
CA ILE A 34 7.32 5.44 10.43
C ILE A 34 8.69 5.93 9.97
N VAL A 35 9.12 7.09 10.48
CA VAL A 35 10.47 7.63 10.24
C VAL A 35 11.48 6.77 11.00
N LYS A 36 12.52 6.31 10.27
CA LYS A 36 13.59 5.44 10.78
C LYS A 36 14.97 5.97 10.38
N GLY A 37 16.02 5.42 10.95
CA GLY A 37 17.41 5.70 10.56
C GLY A 37 17.83 7.15 10.78
N ALA A 38 18.64 7.68 9.85
CA ALA A 38 19.20 9.04 9.94
C ALA A 38 18.12 10.13 10.09
N ALA A 39 17.01 10.03 9.35
CA ALA A 39 15.89 10.96 9.48
C ALA A 39 15.35 11.03 10.93
N ARG A 40 15.29 9.89 11.63
CA ARG A 40 14.81 9.83 13.02
C ARG A 40 15.79 10.48 13.99
N GLN A 41 17.09 10.40 13.72
CA GLN A 41 18.15 11.02 14.51
C GLN A 41 18.13 12.55 14.33
N TRP A 42 17.99 13.03 13.08
CA TRP A 42 17.90 14.46 12.81
C TRP A 42 16.69 15.14 13.45
N LEU A 43 15.58 14.42 13.64
CA LEU A 43 14.41 14.95 14.37
C LEU A 43 14.64 15.23 15.87
N ILE A 44 15.83 14.95 16.41
CA ILE A 44 16.22 15.36 17.77
C ILE A 44 16.59 16.85 17.78
N ASP A 45 17.37 17.29 16.78
CA ASP A 45 17.97 18.63 16.77
C ASP A 45 17.40 19.54 15.67
N GLN A 46 16.65 18.98 14.72
CA GLN A 46 16.10 19.70 13.57
C GLN A 46 14.58 19.66 13.54
N SER A 47 13.99 20.67 12.91
CA SER A 47 12.54 20.74 12.73
C SER A 47 12.05 19.68 11.73
N PRO A 48 10.80 19.19 11.84
CA PRO A 48 10.20 18.29 10.86
C PRO A 48 10.24 18.83 9.44
N ALA A 49 10.05 20.15 9.28
CA ALA A 49 10.13 20.84 7.99
C ALA A 49 11.54 20.77 7.39
N TRP A 50 12.58 20.94 8.21
CA TRP A 50 13.98 20.82 7.76
C TRP A 50 14.29 19.38 7.33
N VAL A 51 13.87 18.37 8.10
CA VAL A 51 14.13 16.97 7.72
C VAL A 51 13.35 16.62 6.43
N ALA A 52 12.15 17.15 6.25
CA ALA A 52 11.39 16.98 5.01
C ALA A 52 12.02 17.68 3.80
N SER A 53 12.68 18.83 3.97
CA SER A 53 13.36 19.52 2.87
C SER A 53 14.62 18.79 2.37
N HIS A 54 15.13 17.81 3.13
CA HIS A 54 16.28 16.97 2.77
C HIS A 54 15.83 15.53 2.44
N ALA A 55 14.60 15.36 1.95
CA ALA A 55 14.02 14.04 1.68
C ALA A 55 14.76 13.25 0.60
N ASP A 56 15.46 13.90 -0.32
CA ASP A 56 16.27 13.24 -1.35
C ASP A 56 17.41 12.37 -0.78
N GLU A 57 17.90 12.75 0.40
CA GLU A 57 18.90 12.02 1.18
C GLU A 57 18.29 11.21 2.33
N LEU A 58 17.29 11.76 3.02
CA LEU A 58 16.78 11.21 4.29
C LEU A 58 15.53 10.33 4.13
N CYS A 59 14.75 10.51 3.07
CA CYS A 59 13.55 9.71 2.82
C CYS A 59 13.91 8.47 1.97
N PRO A 60 13.71 7.24 2.47
CA PRO A 60 14.02 6.04 1.70
C PRO A 60 13.12 5.88 0.46
N PHE A 61 12.00 6.60 0.41
CA PHE A 61 11.06 6.58 -0.71
C PHE A 61 11.36 7.62 -1.78
N GLY A 62 12.15 8.66 -1.46
CA GLY A 62 12.50 9.75 -2.38
C GLY A 62 11.81 11.06 -2.02
N GLN A 63 11.90 12.02 -2.94
CA GLN A 63 11.37 13.37 -2.80
C GLN A 63 10.21 13.64 -3.76
N ALA A 64 9.58 14.82 -3.65
CA ALA A 64 8.57 15.25 -4.61
C ALA A 64 9.11 15.19 -6.05
N GLY A 65 8.32 14.62 -6.95
CA GLY A 65 8.66 14.38 -8.35
C GLY A 65 9.30 13.01 -8.63
N ASP A 66 9.73 12.24 -7.62
CA ASP A 66 10.19 10.86 -7.78
C ASP A 66 9.00 9.89 -8.00
N LEU A 67 9.31 8.71 -8.54
CA LEU A 67 8.35 7.65 -8.85
C LEU A 67 8.52 6.45 -7.91
N LEU A 68 7.38 5.89 -7.50
CA LEU A 68 7.30 4.63 -6.78
C LEU A 68 6.45 3.63 -7.58
N TRP A 69 7.06 2.56 -8.07
CA TRP A 69 6.29 1.44 -8.61
C TRP A 69 5.85 0.51 -7.49
N VAL A 70 4.58 0.13 -7.52
CA VAL A 70 3.94 -0.59 -6.44
C VAL A 70 4.19 -2.09 -6.58
N ARG A 71 4.56 -2.71 -5.46
CA ARG A 71 4.67 -4.14 -5.25
C ARG A 71 3.48 -4.62 -4.43
N GLU A 72 2.78 -5.63 -4.95
CA GLU A 72 1.62 -6.26 -4.30
C GLU A 72 1.72 -7.78 -4.41
N ALA A 73 0.90 -8.51 -3.67
CA ALA A 73 0.87 -9.98 -3.79
C ALA A 73 0.32 -10.38 -5.18
N TRP A 74 1.02 -11.28 -5.85
CA TRP A 74 0.82 -11.58 -7.27
C TRP A 74 1.05 -13.06 -7.59
N SER A 75 0.65 -13.50 -8.78
CA SER A 75 0.99 -14.82 -9.28
C SER A 75 1.02 -14.85 -10.80
N GLN A 76 1.86 -15.73 -11.34
CA GLN A 76 1.90 -16.07 -12.77
C GLN A 76 1.80 -17.59 -12.96
N ASP A 77 1.56 -18.35 -11.90
CA ASP A 77 1.57 -19.81 -11.95
C ASP A 77 0.38 -20.33 -12.83
N PHE A 78 -0.64 -19.50 -13.04
CA PHE A 78 -1.78 -19.74 -13.96
C PHE A 78 -1.58 -19.29 -15.42
N ALA A 79 -0.46 -18.63 -15.77
CA ALA A 79 -0.33 -17.99 -17.08
C ALA A 79 -0.51 -18.94 -18.28
N ASN A 80 -0.28 -20.24 -18.06
CA ASN A 80 -0.45 -21.29 -19.07
C ASN A 80 -1.87 -21.88 -19.13
N HIS A 81 -2.71 -21.63 -18.12
CA HIS A 81 -4.07 -22.18 -18.01
C HIS A 81 -5.16 -21.13 -18.30
N TYR A 82 -4.81 -19.84 -18.48
CA TYR A 82 -5.76 -18.76 -18.74
C TYR A 82 -5.21 -17.81 -19.82
N PRO A 83 -5.73 -17.87 -21.08
CA PRO A 83 -5.11 -17.19 -22.22
C PRO A 83 -5.20 -15.65 -22.17
N PHE A 84 -6.13 -15.10 -21.37
CA PHE A 84 -6.40 -13.67 -21.32
C PHE A 84 -5.77 -12.94 -20.13
N THR A 85 -5.14 -13.64 -19.19
CA THR A 85 -4.54 -13.01 -17.99
C THR A 85 -3.29 -13.75 -17.55
N THR A 86 -2.13 -13.18 -17.89
CA THR A 86 -0.82 -13.77 -17.55
C THR A 86 -0.36 -13.48 -16.13
N THR A 87 -0.90 -12.44 -15.48
CA THR A 87 -0.55 -12.06 -14.11
C THR A 87 -1.79 -11.75 -13.29
N TRP A 88 -1.92 -12.45 -12.18
CA TRP A 88 -3.01 -12.28 -11.22
C TRP A 88 -2.51 -11.47 -10.04
N TYR A 89 -3.37 -10.61 -9.51
CA TYR A 89 -3.08 -9.79 -8.34
C TYR A 89 -4.09 -10.08 -7.24
N ARG A 90 -3.60 -10.34 -6.03
CA ARG A 90 -4.46 -10.64 -4.88
C ARG A 90 -5.36 -9.45 -4.52
N ALA A 91 -4.97 -8.25 -4.92
CA ALA A 91 -5.80 -7.07 -4.74
C ALA A 91 -7.11 -7.14 -5.56
N ASP A 92 -7.11 -7.80 -6.72
CA ASP A 92 -8.30 -7.89 -7.55
C ASP A 92 -9.20 -9.02 -7.05
N ASP A 93 -8.62 -10.22 -6.95
CA ASP A 93 -9.31 -11.45 -6.60
C ASP A 93 -8.44 -12.25 -5.61
N ASP A 94 -8.88 -12.30 -4.34
CA ASP A 94 -8.13 -12.99 -3.30
C ASP A 94 -8.65 -14.41 -3.12
N ARG A 95 -8.06 -15.32 -3.88
CA ARG A 95 -8.38 -16.75 -3.86
C ARG A 95 -7.64 -17.54 -2.80
N SER A 96 -7.09 -16.89 -1.77
CA SER A 96 -6.31 -17.60 -0.74
C SER A 96 -7.09 -18.73 -0.06
N TYR A 97 -8.44 -18.64 0.01
CA TYR A 97 -9.31 -19.66 0.61
C TYR A 97 -9.68 -20.80 -0.33
N GLU A 98 -9.45 -20.63 -1.63
CA GLU A 98 -9.65 -21.68 -2.63
C GLU A 98 -8.39 -22.54 -2.78
N ILE A 99 -7.28 -22.14 -2.16
CA ILE A 99 -6.04 -22.89 -2.20
C ILE A 99 -6.14 -24.10 -1.25
N ASP A 100 -6.26 -25.27 -1.84
CA ASP A 100 -6.25 -26.56 -1.15
C ASP A 100 -5.22 -27.50 -1.78
N GLU A 101 -5.12 -28.70 -1.20
CA GLU A 101 -4.28 -29.77 -1.73
C GLU A 101 -5.18 -30.92 -2.19
N LYS A 102 -5.06 -31.27 -3.48
CA LYS A 102 -5.80 -32.38 -4.11
C LYS A 102 -4.82 -33.21 -4.93
N ASP A 103 -4.81 -34.51 -4.72
CA ASP A 103 -3.92 -35.46 -5.41
C ASP A 103 -2.43 -35.06 -5.38
N GLY A 104 -1.98 -34.45 -4.27
CA GLY A 104 -0.60 -33.98 -4.07
C GLY A 104 -0.26 -32.65 -4.77
N VAL A 105 -1.23 -32.01 -5.42
CA VAL A 105 -1.09 -30.69 -6.02
C VAL A 105 -1.71 -29.64 -5.09
N ARG A 106 -0.91 -28.66 -4.68
CA ARG A 106 -1.40 -27.48 -3.96
C ARG A 106 -1.77 -26.39 -4.96
N GLY A 107 -3.04 -26.00 -4.97
CA GLY A 107 -3.59 -25.26 -6.10
C GLY A 107 -5.03 -24.83 -5.92
N ILE A 108 -5.68 -24.46 -7.01
CA ILE A 108 -7.13 -24.23 -7.04
C ILE A 108 -7.74 -25.02 -8.20
N TYR A 109 -9.04 -25.22 -8.14
CA TYR A 109 -9.80 -25.80 -9.25
C TYR A 109 -10.03 -24.78 -10.38
N SER A 110 -9.71 -25.15 -11.62
CA SER A 110 -9.98 -24.40 -12.84
C SER A 110 -11.29 -24.90 -13.48
N PRO A 111 -12.38 -24.10 -13.49
CA PRO A 111 -13.62 -24.50 -14.16
C PRO A 111 -13.49 -24.55 -15.69
N GLU A 112 -12.55 -23.80 -16.27
CA GLU A 112 -12.35 -23.73 -17.72
C GLU A 112 -11.76 -25.03 -18.29
N HIS A 113 -10.98 -25.73 -17.48
CA HIS A 113 -10.25 -26.95 -17.88
C HIS A 113 -10.68 -28.20 -17.09
N ASP A 114 -11.61 -28.06 -16.14
CA ASP A 114 -12.08 -29.15 -15.26
C ASP A 114 -10.92 -29.89 -14.54
N GLU A 115 -9.93 -29.11 -14.07
CA GLU A 115 -8.72 -29.64 -13.44
C GLU A 115 -8.31 -28.86 -12.19
N HIS A 116 -7.58 -29.53 -11.30
CA HIS A 116 -6.90 -28.89 -10.18
C HIS A 116 -5.49 -28.51 -10.60
N VAL A 117 -5.15 -27.22 -10.55
CA VAL A 117 -3.90 -26.73 -11.12
C VAL A 117 -3.04 -26.04 -10.06
N PRO A 118 -1.70 -26.17 -10.14
CA PRO A 118 -0.79 -25.57 -9.18
C PRO A 118 -0.98 -24.07 -9.04
N PHE A 119 -1.14 -23.59 -7.82
CA PHE A 119 -1.27 -22.16 -7.54
C PHE A 119 -0.68 -21.75 -6.21
N ARG A 120 -0.04 -20.59 -6.23
CA ARG A 120 0.39 -19.87 -5.04
C ARG A 120 0.42 -18.38 -5.30
N TRP A 121 0.09 -17.64 -4.24
CA TRP A 121 0.47 -16.24 -4.15
C TRP A 121 1.96 -16.10 -3.91
N ARG A 122 2.60 -15.25 -4.70
CA ARG A 122 3.97 -14.77 -4.49
C ARG A 122 3.90 -13.50 -3.65
N SER A 123 4.83 -13.38 -2.72
CA SER A 123 4.98 -12.19 -1.88
C SER A 123 5.25 -10.93 -2.73
N SER A 124 4.74 -9.78 -2.28
CA SER A 124 5.04 -8.44 -2.83
C SER A 124 6.54 -8.19 -2.92
N ARG A 125 7.31 -8.63 -1.92
CA ARG A 125 8.77 -8.47 -1.86
C ARG A 125 9.50 -9.07 -3.07
N CYS A 126 8.92 -10.11 -3.67
CA CYS A 126 9.49 -10.81 -4.82
C CYS A 126 8.96 -10.30 -6.16
N MET A 127 8.08 -9.30 -6.18
CA MET A 127 7.51 -8.77 -7.43
C MET A 127 8.57 -8.00 -8.24
N PRO A 128 8.82 -8.37 -9.51
CA PRO A 128 9.68 -7.60 -10.41
C PRO A 128 8.95 -6.38 -10.99
N ARG A 129 9.71 -5.37 -11.44
CA ARG A 129 9.16 -4.13 -12.04
C ARG A 129 8.21 -4.39 -13.22
N LYS A 130 8.50 -5.40 -14.04
CA LYS A 130 7.70 -5.78 -15.23
C LYS A 130 6.29 -6.29 -14.86
N ALA A 131 6.11 -6.81 -13.65
CA ALA A 131 4.82 -7.26 -13.15
C ALA A 131 4.09 -6.17 -12.35
N SER A 132 4.67 -4.98 -12.17
CA SER A 132 3.98 -3.88 -11.49
C SER A 132 3.08 -3.14 -12.48
N ARG A 133 1.81 -3.00 -12.10
CA ARG A 133 0.76 -2.32 -12.88
C ARG A 133 0.41 -0.92 -12.39
N LEU A 134 1.00 -0.48 -11.27
CA LEU A 134 0.72 0.80 -10.65
C LEU A 134 2.02 1.52 -10.34
N THR A 135 2.16 2.73 -10.88
CA THR A 135 3.26 3.65 -10.55
C THR A 135 2.65 4.91 -9.95
N LEU A 136 3.22 5.39 -8.87
CA LEU A 136 2.80 6.57 -8.13
C LEU A 136 3.90 7.63 -8.23
N GLU A 137 3.54 8.87 -8.54
CA GLU A 137 4.44 10.01 -8.45
C GLU A 137 4.25 10.67 -7.09
N ILE A 138 5.34 10.92 -6.37
CA ILE A 138 5.32 11.66 -5.10
C ILE A 138 5.01 13.12 -5.41
N THR A 139 3.91 13.64 -4.89
CA THR A 139 3.49 15.04 -5.11
C THR A 139 3.74 15.93 -3.90
N GLY A 140 3.74 15.34 -2.71
CA GLY A 140 3.89 16.05 -1.45
C GLY A 140 4.54 15.15 -0.42
N LEU A 141 5.34 15.74 0.45
CA LEU A 141 6.02 15.02 1.51
C LEU A 141 6.18 15.93 2.72
N LYS A 142 5.73 15.46 3.88
CA LYS A 142 5.90 16.14 5.16
C LYS A 142 6.19 15.13 6.27
N ILE A 143 6.69 15.62 7.40
CA ILE A 143 6.83 14.85 8.63
C ILE A 143 5.89 15.42 9.68
N GLN A 144 5.13 14.56 10.34
CA GLN A 144 4.29 14.92 11.49
C GLN A 144 4.36 13.83 12.57
N ARG A 145 3.88 14.14 13.78
CA ARG A 145 3.55 13.10 14.75
C ARG A 145 2.29 12.38 14.30
N LEU A 146 2.22 11.06 14.52
CA LEU A 146 1.09 10.25 14.10
C LEU A 146 -0.25 10.80 14.62
N HIS A 147 -0.30 11.28 15.87
CA HIS A 147 -1.51 11.81 16.49
C HIS A 147 -1.99 13.13 15.88
N ASP A 148 -1.11 13.88 15.20
CA ASP A 148 -1.44 15.13 14.52
C ASP A 148 -2.25 14.90 13.22
N ILE A 149 -2.60 13.65 12.92
CA ILE A 149 -3.44 13.30 11.78
C ILE A 149 -4.84 13.91 11.91
N SER A 150 -5.31 14.58 10.86
CA SER A 150 -6.68 15.08 10.76
C SER A 150 -7.67 14.03 10.23
N ASP A 151 -8.97 14.27 10.39
CA ASP A 151 -10.01 13.35 9.89
C ASP A 151 -10.01 13.25 8.36
N GLN A 152 -9.74 14.35 7.65
CA GLN A 152 -9.58 14.34 6.20
C GLN A 152 -8.39 13.47 5.77
N GLU A 153 -7.31 13.54 6.53
CA GLU A 153 -6.12 12.73 6.29
C GLU A 153 -6.33 11.24 6.62
N ILE A 154 -7.15 10.93 7.62
CA ILE A 154 -7.59 9.57 7.91
C ILE A 154 -8.38 9.01 6.71
N ILE A 155 -9.32 9.80 6.17
CA ILE A 155 -10.09 9.41 4.98
C ILE A 155 -9.14 9.20 3.79
N GLY A 156 -8.17 10.09 3.60
CA GLY A 156 -7.14 9.97 2.55
C GLY A 156 -6.26 8.72 2.66
N GLU A 157 -6.17 8.09 3.85
CA GLU A 157 -5.48 6.80 4.02
C GLU A 157 -6.31 5.61 3.50
N GLY A 158 -7.57 5.83 3.13
CA GLY A 158 -8.51 4.82 2.66
C GLY A 158 -9.49 4.34 3.73
N VAL A 159 -9.53 5.00 4.90
CA VAL A 159 -10.60 4.80 5.88
C VAL A 159 -11.90 5.40 5.33
N ARG A 160 -13.00 4.67 5.43
CA ARG A 160 -14.27 5.07 4.81
C ARG A 160 -15.45 4.60 5.64
N GLN A 161 -16.62 5.17 5.38
CA GLN A 161 -17.86 4.60 5.88
C GLN A 161 -18.20 3.28 5.16
N ALA A 162 -18.88 2.40 5.89
CA ALA A 162 -19.49 1.19 5.37
C ALA A 162 -20.63 1.57 4.39
N ARG A 163 -20.82 0.73 3.36
CA ARG A 163 -21.83 0.96 2.31
C ARG A 163 -23.19 0.32 2.61
N ASP A 164 -23.34 -0.27 3.80
CA ASP A 164 -24.53 -0.97 4.27
C ASP A 164 -25.56 -0.04 4.95
N GLY A 165 -25.28 1.28 4.99
CA GLY A 165 -26.17 2.27 5.61
C GLY A 165 -26.04 2.36 7.14
N SER A 166 -25.16 1.58 7.77
CA SER A 166 -24.94 1.61 9.23
C SER A 166 -24.34 2.91 9.74
N GLY A 167 -23.65 3.67 8.87
CA GLY A 167 -22.86 4.85 9.25
C GLY A 167 -21.53 4.51 9.93
N CYS A 168 -21.23 3.22 10.16
CA CYS A 168 -19.97 2.78 10.75
C CYS A 168 -18.78 3.04 9.81
N TRP A 169 -17.61 3.20 10.41
CA TRP A 169 -16.33 3.38 9.73
C TRP A 169 -15.55 2.07 9.63
N VAL A 170 -14.82 1.88 8.54
CA VAL A 170 -14.00 0.70 8.30
C VAL A 170 -12.61 1.12 7.83
N GLY A 171 -11.60 0.57 8.49
CA GLY A 171 -10.19 0.93 8.24
C GLY A 171 -9.41 -0.18 7.54
N ARG A 172 -9.69 -1.45 7.85
CA ARG A 172 -8.98 -2.60 7.26
C ARG A 172 -9.90 -3.74 6.83
N GLU A 173 -9.54 -4.41 5.75
CA GLU A 173 -10.16 -5.66 5.30
C GLU A 173 -9.49 -6.87 5.96
N GLY A 174 -10.28 -7.65 6.68
CA GLY A 174 -9.89 -8.93 7.23
C GLY A 174 -10.08 -10.09 6.24
N PRO A 175 -9.93 -11.33 6.73
CA PRO A 175 -10.24 -12.55 5.99
C PRO A 175 -11.56 -12.49 5.21
N ARG A 176 -11.58 -13.00 3.98
CA ARG A 176 -12.74 -12.96 3.07
C ARG A 176 -13.31 -11.54 2.86
N ARG A 177 -12.47 -10.52 3.01
CA ARG A 177 -12.85 -9.09 2.94
C ARG A 177 -13.91 -8.68 3.97
N LEU A 178 -14.00 -9.43 5.08
CA LEU A 178 -14.82 -9.04 6.22
C LEU A 178 -14.26 -7.74 6.81
N MET A 179 -15.15 -6.82 7.17
CA MET A 179 -14.79 -5.50 7.68
C MET A 179 -15.07 -5.46 9.18
N THR A 180 -14.16 -4.87 9.95
CA THR A 180 -14.42 -4.55 11.36
C THR A 180 -15.02 -3.13 11.42
N PRO A 181 -16.29 -2.97 11.85
CA PRO A 181 -16.92 -1.66 11.93
C PRO A 181 -16.49 -0.92 13.20
N TRP A 182 -16.34 0.39 13.09
CA TRP A 182 -15.99 1.31 14.17
C TRP A 182 -16.96 2.50 14.20
N LEU A 183 -17.12 3.15 15.34
CA LEU A 183 -18.03 4.29 15.48
C LEU A 183 -17.45 5.55 14.84
N THR A 184 -16.12 5.68 14.84
CA THR A 184 -15.42 6.85 14.29
C THR A 184 -14.36 6.48 13.27
N ALA A 185 -14.05 7.42 12.38
CA ALA A 185 -12.94 7.27 11.42
C ALA A 185 -11.60 7.07 12.13
N ARG A 186 -11.41 7.72 13.28
CA ARG A 186 -10.18 7.62 14.07
C ARG A 186 -9.98 6.22 14.66
N GLU A 187 -11.00 5.62 15.24
CA GLU A 187 -10.92 4.24 15.73
C GLU A 187 -10.61 3.25 14.60
N ALA A 188 -11.27 3.42 13.44
CA ALA A 188 -10.96 2.64 12.25
C ALA A 188 -9.52 2.81 11.77
N PHE A 189 -8.97 4.03 11.85
CA PHE A 189 -7.58 4.29 11.52
C PHE A 189 -6.60 3.67 12.53
N ILE A 190 -6.93 3.70 13.83
CA ILE A 190 -6.12 3.06 14.88
C ILE A 190 -6.02 1.56 14.62
N ASP A 191 -7.15 0.89 14.37
CA ASP A 191 -7.18 -0.54 14.04
C ASP A 191 -6.38 -0.88 12.77
N LEU A 192 -6.49 -0.04 11.71
CA LEU A 192 -5.66 -0.18 10.51
C LEU A 192 -4.16 0.02 10.81
N TRP A 193 -3.80 1.01 11.63
CA TRP A 193 -2.43 1.32 11.97
C TRP A 193 -1.79 0.21 12.80
N GLU A 194 -2.48 -0.26 13.83
CA GLU A 194 -2.00 -1.32 14.73
C GLU A 194 -1.94 -2.68 14.04
N GLU A 195 -2.82 -2.98 13.08
CA GLU A 195 -2.68 -4.18 12.25
C GLU A 195 -1.34 -4.20 11.50
N LYS A 196 -0.92 -3.04 10.98
CA LYS A 196 0.30 -2.91 10.19
C LYS A 196 1.56 -2.81 11.04
N HIS A 197 1.47 -2.15 12.19
CA HIS A 197 2.63 -1.76 13.01
C HIS A 197 2.72 -2.47 14.37
N GLY A 198 1.72 -3.29 14.70
CA GLY A 198 1.61 -4.04 15.93
C GLY A 198 0.81 -3.30 17.02
N PRO A 199 0.30 -4.03 18.03
CA PRO A 199 -0.40 -3.43 19.17
C PRO A 199 0.46 -2.40 19.91
N GLY A 200 -0.13 -1.29 20.33
CA GLY A 200 0.54 -0.18 21.04
C GLY A 200 1.32 0.77 20.14
N SER A 201 1.37 0.51 18.83
CA SER A 201 2.07 1.37 17.87
C SER A 201 1.37 2.71 17.62
N TRP A 202 0.07 2.81 17.92
CA TRP A 202 -0.65 4.08 17.91
C TRP A 202 -0.23 4.94 19.11
N GLU A 203 -0.25 4.38 20.33
CA GLU A 203 0.11 5.09 21.56
C GLU A 203 1.56 5.59 21.58
N ALA A 204 2.46 4.89 20.88
CA ALA A 204 3.85 5.31 20.70
C ALA A 204 3.99 6.68 20.00
N ASN A 205 2.93 7.16 19.32
CA ASN A 205 2.86 8.42 18.60
C ASN A 205 4.15 8.73 17.79
N PRO A 206 4.58 7.82 16.89
CA PRO A 206 5.84 7.97 16.18
C PRO A 206 5.82 9.16 15.24
N TRP A 207 7.02 9.64 14.88
CA TRP A 207 7.19 10.48 13.70
C TRP A 207 6.91 9.66 12.44
N VAL A 208 6.13 10.21 11.52
CA VAL A 208 5.78 9.56 10.26
C VAL A 208 6.11 10.45 9.07
N TRP A 209 6.62 9.84 8.01
CA TRP A 209 6.57 10.40 6.67
C TRP A 209 5.13 10.33 6.17
N CYS A 210 4.55 11.47 5.81
CA CYS A 210 3.28 11.56 5.10
C CYS A 210 3.60 11.84 3.65
N ILE A 211 3.36 10.85 2.79
CA ILE A 211 3.73 10.89 1.38
C ILE A 211 2.46 10.93 0.56
N GLU A 212 2.26 12.02 -0.16
CA GLU A 212 1.15 12.21 -1.08
C GLU A 212 1.54 11.78 -2.49
N PHE A 213 0.57 11.22 -3.19
CA PHE A 213 0.75 10.61 -4.49
C PHE A 213 -0.30 11.08 -5.49
N LYS A 214 0.11 11.06 -6.76
CA LYS A 214 -0.81 10.91 -7.88
C LYS A 214 -0.45 9.65 -8.67
N ARG A 215 -1.44 9.02 -9.30
CA ARG A 215 -1.18 7.91 -10.22
C ARG A 215 -0.38 8.44 -11.41
N HIS A 216 0.75 7.82 -11.69
CA HIS A 216 1.55 8.11 -12.86
C HIS A 216 1.04 7.26 -14.02
N ILE A 217 0.52 7.92 -15.06
CA ILE A 217 0.11 7.27 -16.30
C ILE A 217 1.32 7.33 -17.22
N ASN A 218 1.95 6.18 -17.44
CA ASN A 218 2.93 6.08 -18.51
C ASN A 218 2.18 6.34 -19.83
N GLY A 219 2.66 7.30 -20.63
CA GLY A 219 2.12 7.53 -21.97
C GLY A 219 2.08 6.21 -22.72
N ILE A 220 0.88 5.83 -23.18
CA ILE A 220 0.65 4.72 -24.09
C ILE A 220 1.22 5.09 -25.46
#